data_AF-Q5BZH6-F1
#
_entry.id   AF-Q5BZH6-F1
#
_cell.length_a   1.000
_cell.length_b   1.000
_cell.length_c   1.000
_cell.angle_alpha   90.00
_cell.angle_beta   90.00
_cell.angle_gamma   90.00
#
_symmetry.space_group_name_H-M   'P 1'
#
loop_
_entity.id
_entity.type
_entity.pdbx_description
1 polymer ?
#
loop_
_entity_poly.entity_id
_entity_poly.type
_entity_poly.pdbx_seq_one_letter_code
_entity_poly.pdbx_strand_id
1 'polypeptide(L)'
;FPIAKRFFIWEVPRDEQFSPLKNGPGAIKDCPKTSFLDLLTYHTRLAKNAGAVLVNNNFASNGNGYSDSVNDKALIEISPLITYGGENLSFLKGVEIHGLNHLEQDKETGKPVLIPSRIN
;
A
#
# COMPACT_ATOMS: atom_id res chain seq x y z
N PHE A 1 -19.36 -21.64 -12.92
CA PHE A 1 -18.57 -22.87 -13.16
C PHE A 1 -19.45 -24.14 -13.15
N PRO A 2 -20.42 -24.27 -14.08
CA PRO A 2 -21.48 -25.29 -13.97
C PRO A 2 -21.04 -26.74 -14.23
N ILE A 3 -19.87 -26.96 -14.85
CA ILE A 3 -19.38 -28.30 -15.24
C ILE A 3 -18.18 -28.78 -14.39
N ALA A 4 -17.83 -28.06 -13.32
CA ALA A 4 -16.69 -28.40 -12.49
C ALA A 4 -17.00 -29.64 -11.63
N LYS A 5 -16.18 -30.69 -11.72
CA LYS A 5 -16.31 -31.90 -10.89
C LYS A 5 -15.89 -31.67 -9.42
N ARG A 6 -15.02 -30.68 -9.19
CA ARG A 6 -14.54 -30.26 -7.87
C ARG A 6 -14.40 -28.75 -7.89
N PHE A 7 -15.24 -28.05 -7.15
CA PHE A 7 -15.29 -26.59 -7.10
C PHE A 7 -15.09 -26.13 -5.66
N PHE A 8 -14.30 -25.08 -5.47
CA PHE A 8 -14.03 -24.48 -4.18
C PHE A 8 -14.12 -22.96 -4.30
N ILE A 9 -14.54 -22.32 -3.21
CA ILE A 9 -14.55 -20.87 -3.04
C ILE A 9 -13.51 -20.55 -1.97
N TRP A 10 -12.68 -19.55 -2.24
CA TRP A 10 -11.72 -19.03 -1.28
C TRP A 10 -12.01 -17.53 -1.07
N GLU A 11 -12.45 -17.19 0.12
CA GLU A 11 -12.71 -15.80 0.51
C GLU A 11 -11.40 -15.13 0.94
N VAL A 12 -11.25 -13.85 0.59
CA VAL A 12 -10.09 -13.04 0.95
C VAL A 12 -10.50 -11.63 1.34
N PRO A 13 -9.70 -10.92 2.16
CA PRO A 13 -9.93 -9.52 2.46
C PRO A 13 -9.82 -8.65 1.20
N ARG A 14 -10.82 -7.83 0.94
CA ARG A 14 -10.85 -6.93 -0.22
C ARG A 14 -9.69 -5.94 -0.18
N ASP A 15 -9.40 -5.40 1.00
CA ASP A 15 -8.36 -4.38 1.24
C ASP A 15 -6.93 -4.92 1.09
N GLU A 16 -6.77 -6.23 0.89
CA GLU A 16 -5.46 -6.88 0.63
C GLU A 16 -5.34 -7.41 -0.79
N GLN A 17 -6.45 -7.91 -1.36
CA GLN A 17 -6.41 -8.71 -2.58
C GLN A 17 -7.19 -8.12 -3.75
N PHE A 18 -7.94 -7.04 -3.56
CA PHE A 18 -8.83 -6.53 -4.61
C PHE A 18 -9.08 -5.03 -4.60
N SER A 19 -8.39 -4.34 -5.50
CA SER A 19 -8.61 -2.93 -5.83
C SER A 19 -8.79 -2.76 -7.35
N PRO A 20 -10.03 -2.71 -7.86
CA PRO A 20 -10.28 -2.68 -9.30
C PRO A 20 -10.12 -1.29 -9.90
N LEU A 21 -9.60 -1.24 -11.13
CA LEU A 21 -9.60 -0.05 -11.98
C LEU A 21 -10.61 -0.22 -13.13
N LYS A 22 -11.68 0.57 -13.12
CA LYS A 22 -12.83 0.48 -14.04
C LYS A 22 -13.25 1.83 -14.62
N ASN A 23 -13.05 2.90 -13.87
CA ASN A 23 -13.48 4.26 -14.20
C ASN A 23 -12.28 5.19 -14.42
N GLY A 24 -12.49 6.24 -15.22
CA GLY A 24 -11.46 7.24 -15.50
C GLY A 24 -11.11 8.15 -14.31
N PRO A 25 -10.09 9.01 -14.44
CA PRO A 25 -9.73 10.01 -13.43
C PRO A 25 -10.92 10.89 -13.03
N GLY A 26 -11.00 11.26 -11.75
CA GLY A 26 -12.08 12.09 -11.20
C GLY A 26 -13.36 11.33 -10.79
N ALA A 27 -13.49 10.05 -11.17
CA ALA A 27 -14.56 9.20 -10.65
C ALA A 27 -14.37 8.91 -9.15
N ILE A 28 -15.47 8.64 -8.45
CA ILE A 28 -15.49 8.44 -6.98
C ILE A 28 -14.98 7.04 -6.58
N LYS A 29 -15.14 6.04 -7.45
CA LYS A 29 -14.86 4.64 -7.14
C LYS A 29 -14.19 3.93 -8.30
N ASP A 30 -13.40 2.90 -7.98
CA ASP A 30 -12.74 1.99 -8.93
C ASP A 30 -12.01 2.77 -10.04
N CYS A 31 -11.27 3.80 -9.65
CA CYS A 31 -10.55 4.72 -10.53
C CYS A 31 -9.05 4.74 -10.17
N PRO A 32 -8.18 5.48 -10.91
CA PRO A 32 -6.76 5.53 -10.60
C PRO A 32 -6.47 6.02 -9.17
N LYS A 33 -7.20 7.05 -8.70
CA LYS A 33 -7.06 7.59 -7.34
C LYS A 33 -7.38 6.53 -6.29
N THR A 34 -8.52 5.83 -6.40
CA THR A 34 -8.87 4.80 -5.42
C THR A 34 -7.91 3.63 -5.45
N SER A 35 -7.45 3.23 -6.64
CA SER A 35 -6.53 2.09 -6.77
C SER A 35 -5.16 2.35 -6.15
N PHE A 36 -4.64 3.56 -6.37
CA PHE A 36 -3.39 4.00 -5.78
C PHE A 36 -3.49 4.10 -4.25
N LEU A 37 -4.58 4.67 -3.73
CA LEU A 37 -4.79 4.80 -2.29
C LEU A 37 -4.97 3.46 -1.58
N ASP A 38 -5.67 2.50 -2.20
CA ASP A 38 -5.83 1.15 -1.64
C ASP A 38 -4.45 0.46 -1.53
N LEU A 39 -3.60 0.56 -2.56
CA LEU A 39 -2.23 0.02 -2.55
C LEU A 39 -1.37 0.64 -1.45
N LEU A 40 -1.32 1.98 -1.36
CA LEU A 40 -0.54 2.67 -0.33
C LEU A 40 -1.03 2.35 1.08
N THR A 41 -2.34 2.22 1.27
CA THR A 41 -2.93 1.86 2.57
C THR A 41 -2.48 0.46 2.98
N TYR A 42 -2.53 -0.50 2.06
CA TYR A 42 -2.07 -1.87 2.30
C TYR A 42 -0.57 -1.90 2.66
N HIS A 43 0.29 -1.31 1.84
CA HIS A 43 1.74 -1.26 2.08
C HIS A 43 2.12 -0.54 3.39
N THR A 44 1.43 0.56 3.71
CA THR A 44 1.63 1.28 4.97
C THR A 44 1.24 0.43 6.18
N ARG A 45 0.19 -0.40 6.07
CA ARG A 45 -0.17 -1.38 7.10
C ARG A 45 0.91 -2.45 7.25
N LEU A 46 1.47 -2.96 6.15
CA LEU A 46 2.58 -3.93 6.20
C LEU A 46 3.81 -3.36 6.92
N ALA A 47 4.24 -2.15 6.56
CA ALA A 47 5.37 -1.48 7.20
C ALA A 47 5.12 -1.23 8.70
N LYS A 48 3.91 -0.77 9.06
CA LYS A 48 3.52 -0.60 10.46
C LYS A 48 3.56 -1.91 11.24
N ASN A 49 3.04 -2.99 10.66
CA ASN A 49 3.06 -4.33 11.27
C ASN A 49 4.49 -4.86 11.44
N ALA A 50 5.42 -4.46 10.57
CA ALA A 50 6.84 -4.78 10.67
C ALA A 50 7.59 -3.91 11.70
N GLY A 51 6.92 -2.93 12.31
CA GLY A 51 7.47 -2.07 13.37
C GLY A 51 7.98 -0.71 12.91
N ALA A 52 7.65 -0.26 11.69
CA ALA A 52 7.94 1.10 11.25
C ALA A 52 7.15 2.14 12.07
N VAL A 53 7.72 3.32 12.24
CA VAL A 53 7.12 4.45 12.96
C VAL A 53 6.57 5.44 11.93
N LEU A 54 5.25 5.57 11.85
CA LEU A 54 4.58 6.47 10.90
C LEU A 54 4.44 7.87 11.51
N VAL A 55 5.18 8.84 10.99
CA VAL A 55 5.21 10.21 11.54
C VAL A 55 4.04 11.04 10.99
N ASN A 56 3.41 11.86 11.84
CA ASN A 56 2.28 12.75 11.50
C ASN A 56 1.02 12.06 10.91
N ASN A 57 0.76 10.80 11.28
CA ASN A 57 -0.31 10.01 10.67
C ASN A 57 -1.72 10.28 11.24
N ASN A 58 -2.23 11.51 11.08
CA ASN A 58 -3.60 11.84 11.46
C ASN A 58 -4.59 11.27 10.42
N PHE A 59 -5.16 10.10 10.71
CA PHE A 59 -6.24 9.49 9.94
C PHE A 59 -7.61 10.15 10.20
N ALA A 60 -7.70 11.48 10.14
CA ALA A 60 -9.02 12.13 10.16
C ALA A 60 -9.77 11.74 8.87
N SER A 61 -10.69 10.79 9.00
CA SER A 61 -11.55 10.35 7.90
C SER A 61 -12.60 11.41 7.63
N ASN A 62 -12.69 11.90 6.38
CA ASN A 62 -13.70 12.89 5.97
C ASN A 62 -15.12 12.26 5.81
N GLY A 63 -15.46 11.21 6.56
CA GLY A 63 -16.75 10.51 6.51
C GLY A 63 -17.03 9.72 5.21
N ASN A 64 -16.17 9.85 4.20
CA ASN A 64 -16.27 9.22 2.88
C ASN A 64 -15.23 8.09 2.67
N GLY A 65 -14.44 7.76 3.71
CA GLY A 65 -13.42 6.72 3.66
C GLY A 65 -12.12 7.09 2.93
N TYR A 66 -12.01 8.29 2.37
CA TYR A 66 -10.84 8.75 1.61
C TYR A 66 -10.29 10.06 2.19
N SER A 67 -8.99 10.14 2.46
CA SER A 67 -8.36 11.43 2.80
C SER A 67 -7.83 12.11 1.54
N ASP A 68 -8.10 13.40 1.41
CA ASP A 68 -7.77 14.15 0.20
C ASP A 68 -6.30 14.57 0.08
N SER A 69 -5.49 14.42 1.13
CA SER A 69 -4.07 14.75 1.10
C SER A 69 -3.20 13.51 1.36
N VAL A 70 -2.57 13.00 0.30
CA VAL A 70 -1.44 12.05 0.38
C VAL A 70 -0.22 12.74 1.02
N ASN A 71 -0.17 14.07 0.94
CA ASN A 71 1.01 14.88 1.27
C ASN A 71 1.23 15.06 2.78
N ASP A 72 0.21 14.89 3.62
CA ASP A 72 0.31 15.07 5.07
C ASP A 72 0.41 13.74 5.85
N LYS A 73 0.52 12.62 5.14
CA LYS A 73 0.53 11.29 5.73
C LYS A 73 1.85 10.57 5.49
N ALA A 74 2.33 9.87 6.52
CA ALA A 74 3.37 8.87 6.37
C ALA A 74 2.81 7.66 5.60
N LEU A 75 3.16 7.56 4.33
CA LEU A 75 2.76 6.54 3.39
C LEU A 75 3.99 5.89 2.78
N ILE A 76 3.85 4.63 2.39
CA ILE A 76 4.91 3.87 1.74
C ILE A 76 4.35 3.00 0.64
N GLU A 77 5.02 2.98 -0.51
CA GLU A 77 4.85 1.98 -1.54
C GLU A 77 6.02 0.99 -1.43
N ILE A 78 5.75 -0.32 -1.45
CA ILE A 78 6.77 -1.35 -1.32
C ILE A 78 6.81 -2.15 -2.61
N SER A 79 8.02 -2.29 -3.16
CA SER A 79 8.27 -3.08 -4.36
C SER A 79 8.00 -4.57 -4.12
N PRO A 80 7.33 -5.28 -5.05
CA PRO A 80 7.12 -6.72 -4.96
C PRO A 80 8.43 -7.55 -4.90
N LEU A 81 9.57 -6.97 -5.29
CA LEU A 81 10.89 -7.61 -5.17
C LEU A 81 11.40 -7.66 -3.72
N ILE A 82 10.86 -6.83 -2.83
CA ILE A 82 11.22 -6.78 -1.41
C ILE A 82 10.30 -7.71 -0.60
N THR A 83 8.99 -7.65 -0.88
CA THR A 83 7.98 -8.44 -0.17
C THR A 83 6.79 -8.71 -1.10
N TYR A 84 6.22 -9.90 -1.02
CA TYR A 84 4.98 -10.26 -1.69
C TYR A 84 3.75 -9.89 -0.85
N GLY A 85 3.77 -10.18 0.45
CA GLY A 85 2.61 -10.03 1.34
C GLY A 85 2.92 -9.53 2.75
N GLY A 86 4.11 -8.98 2.98
CA GLY A 86 4.56 -8.43 4.27
C GLY A 86 5.68 -9.22 4.95
N GLU A 87 6.14 -10.32 4.34
CA GLU A 87 7.33 -11.04 4.80
C GLU A 87 8.62 -10.24 4.59
N ASN A 88 9.68 -10.57 5.33
CA ASN A 88 11.02 -9.98 5.20
C ASN A 88 11.13 -8.48 5.51
N LEU A 89 10.12 -7.85 6.10
CA LEU A 89 10.11 -6.41 6.40
C LEU A 89 10.69 -6.03 7.77
N SER A 90 11.22 -6.97 8.55
CA SER A 90 11.67 -6.73 9.95
C SER A 90 12.77 -5.66 10.07
N PHE A 91 13.48 -5.36 8.99
CA PHE A 91 14.46 -4.27 8.94
C PHE A 91 13.84 -2.87 9.06
N LEU A 92 12.52 -2.75 8.91
CA LEU A 92 11.78 -1.50 9.12
C LEU A 92 11.51 -1.21 10.61
N LYS A 93 11.83 -2.13 11.53
CA LYS A 93 11.58 -1.92 12.95
C LYS A 93 12.30 -0.67 13.47
N GLY A 94 11.52 0.31 13.95
CA GLY A 94 12.02 1.59 14.45
C GLY A 94 12.42 2.58 13.35
N VAL A 95 12.28 2.23 12.06
CA VAL A 95 12.50 3.16 10.95
C VAL A 95 11.33 4.12 10.88
N GLU A 96 11.62 5.41 10.86
CA GLU A 96 10.60 6.45 10.70
C GLU A 96 10.24 6.64 9.23
N ILE A 97 8.94 6.68 8.94
CA ILE A 97 8.39 7.00 7.62
C ILE A 97 7.77 8.39 7.70
N HIS A 98 8.18 9.26 6.79
CA HIS A 98 7.76 10.67 6.69
C HIS A 98 7.22 10.95 5.29
N GLY A 99 6.02 11.52 5.17
CA GLY A 99 5.40 11.73 3.85
C GLY A 99 5.30 10.44 3.03
N LEU A 100 5.32 10.54 1.70
CA LEU A 100 5.33 9.38 0.81
C LEU A 100 6.76 8.85 0.59
N ASN A 101 6.97 7.55 0.79
CA ASN A 101 8.23 6.86 0.52
C ASN A 101 8.03 5.67 -0.43
N HIS A 102 9.09 5.26 -1.11
CA HIS A 102 9.15 4.05 -1.93
C HIS A 102 10.22 3.14 -1.34
N LEU A 103 9.91 1.87 -1.11
CA LEU A 103 10.85 0.86 -0.67
C LEU A 103 11.15 -0.07 -1.84
N GLU A 104 12.33 0.14 -2.43
CA GLU A 104 12.77 -0.54 -3.65
C GLU A 104 13.95 -1.46 -3.38
N GLN A 105 14.20 -2.37 -4.32
CA GLN A 105 15.44 -3.13 -4.35
C GLN A 105 16.50 -2.32 -5.10
N ASP A 106 17.61 -2.04 -4.43
CA ASP A 106 18.78 -1.46 -5.06
C ASP A 106 19.35 -2.41 -6.12
N LYS A 107 19.59 -1.91 -7.33
CA LYS A 107 19.96 -2.74 -8.48
C LYS A 107 21.38 -3.30 -8.41
N GLU A 108 22.27 -2.65 -7.67
CA GLU A 108 23.67 -3.04 -7.58
C GLU A 108 23.91 -3.99 -6.40
N THR A 109 23.33 -3.66 -5.25
CA THR A 109 23.54 -4.38 -3.99
C THR A 109 22.47 -5.44 -3.72
N GLY A 110 21.32 -5.36 -4.40
CA GLY A 110 20.15 -6.22 -4.15
C GLY A 110 19.46 -5.95 -2.82
N LYS A 111 19.89 -4.92 -2.07
CA LYS A 111 19.37 -4.61 -0.73
C LYS A 111 18.16 -3.67 -0.79
N PRO A 112 17.25 -3.73 0.18
CA PRO A 112 16.16 -2.77 0.29
C PRO A 112 16.70 -1.36 0.53
N VAL A 113 16.14 -0.37 -0.18
CA VAL A 113 16.43 1.06 0.00
C VAL A 113 15.12 1.83 0.10
N LEU A 114 15.00 2.64 1.15
CA LEU A 114 13.87 3.54 1.36
C LEU A 114 14.19 4.90 0.72
N ILE A 115 13.32 5.34 -0.19
CA ILE A 115 13.50 6.54 -1.01
C ILE A 115 12.32 7.48 -0.73
N PRO A 116 12.56 8.69 -0.18
CA PRO A 116 11.52 9.70 -0.06
C PRO A 116 11.03 10.13 -1.44
N SER A 117 9.72 10.11 -1.66
CA SER A 117 9.11 10.61 -2.89
C SER A 117 9.09 12.13 -2.85
N ARG A 118 9.78 12.77 -3.81
CA ARG A 118 9.58 14.19 -4.09
C ARG A 118 8.38 14.29 -5.02
N ILE A 119 7.20 14.45 -4.45
CA ILE A 119 6.02 14.80 -5.25
C ILE A 119 6.24 16.26 -5.68
N ASN A 120 6.52 16.48 -6.97
CA ASN A 120 6.46 17.79 -7.60
C ASN A 120 5.01 18.21 -7.81
#